data_AF-A0A1U7IYA3-F1
#
_entry.id   AF-A0A1U7IYA3-F1
#
_cell.length_a   1.000
_cell.length_b   1.000
_cell.length_c   1.000
_cell.angle_alpha   90.00
_cell.angle_beta   90.00
_cell.angle_gamma   90.00
#
_symmetry.space_group_name_H-M   'P 1'
#
loop_
_entity.id
_entity.type
_entity.pdbx_description
1 polymer ?
#
loop_
_entity_poly.entity_id
_entity_poly.type
_entity_poly.pdbx_seq_one_letter_code
_entity_poly.pdbx_strand_id
1 'polypeptide(L)'
;MRCTLASARTVPPASSEGWTIHFIERSSRYWVSAMAGHKDELLFQRGTQQAWQWAQACPYIRWFTDGERRYAKALWDLASVYLALRNCPRAYRTRKVWREGLEVAMKVKGSQGQRRVVWVKAEHPFTAISPTAEVHANHNEAQNAALRRRCSAYRRRQNLYAKTRAGLQRVLDVQRIIHNWVRPHWGLEKRTTPAMAIGLCSRPLSTQEILCMKGFRYISS
;
A
#
# COMPACT_ATOMS: atom_id res chain seq x y z
N MET A 1 21.96 -7.66 -41.12
CA MET A 1 21.92 -6.79 -39.93
C MET A 1 22.34 -7.61 -38.71
N ARG A 2 23.50 -7.31 -38.12
CA ARG A 2 23.94 -7.93 -36.86
C ARG A 2 23.17 -7.27 -35.71
N CYS A 3 22.19 -7.97 -35.15
CA CYS A 3 21.51 -7.57 -33.93
C CYS A 3 22.46 -7.83 -32.75
N THR A 4 23.25 -6.83 -32.38
CA THR A 4 23.97 -6.84 -31.11
C THR A 4 22.93 -6.70 -29.99
N LEU A 5 22.61 -7.82 -29.35
CA LEU A 5 21.95 -7.83 -28.04
C LEU A 5 22.86 -7.06 -27.08
N ALA A 6 22.59 -5.77 -26.91
CA ALA A 6 23.19 -4.97 -25.86
C ALA A 6 22.94 -5.70 -24.54
N SER A 7 24.01 -6.26 -23.97
CA SER A 7 23.95 -6.96 -22.70
C SER A 7 23.31 -6.01 -21.70
N ALA A 8 22.20 -6.45 -21.14
CA ALA A 8 21.28 -5.58 -20.47
C ALA A 8 21.90 -5.20 -19.11
N ARG A 9 22.63 -4.07 -19.06
CA ARG A 9 23.39 -3.59 -17.89
C ARG A 9 22.52 -3.67 -16.63
N THR A 10 23.01 -4.37 -15.61
CA THR A 10 22.35 -4.47 -14.29
C THR A 10 22.66 -3.18 -13.54
N VAL A 11 21.66 -2.34 -13.33
CA VAL A 11 21.81 -1.09 -12.56
C VAL A 11 21.66 -1.38 -11.06
N PRO A 12 22.34 -0.63 -10.16
CA PRO A 12 22.14 -0.76 -8.72
C PRO A 12 20.67 -0.61 -8.33
N PRO A 13 20.20 -1.27 -7.25
CA PRO A 13 18.82 -1.14 -6.75
C PRO A 13 18.32 0.29 -6.58
N ALA A 14 19.22 1.21 -6.22
CA ALA A 14 18.93 2.64 -6.04
C ALA A 14 18.66 3.37 -7.36
N SER A 15 19.24 2.88 -8.47
CA SER A 15 19.08 3.43 -9.82
C SER A 15 17.89 2.82 -10.57
N SER A 16 17.10 1.99 -9.89
CA SER A 16 15.93 1.33 -10.47
C SER A 16 14.66 2.18 -10.32
N GLU A 17 13.95 2.37 -11.43
CA GLU A 17 12.63 3.03 -11.47
C GLU A 17 11.46 2.05 -11.25
N GLY A 18 11.78 0.78 -11.04
CA GLY A 18 10.81 -0.33 -11.01
C GLY A 18 10.28 -0.70 -9.63
N TRP A 19 10.39 0.18 -8.64
CA TRP A 19 9.85 -0.07 -7.31
C TRP A 19 8.35 0.13 -7.28
N THR A 20 7.66 -0.69 -6.49
CA THR A 20 6.21 -0.64 -6.36
C THR A 20 5.82 -0.42 -4.91
N ILE A 21 5.04 0.62 -4.66
CA ILE A 21 4.34 0.87 -3.39
C ILE A 21 2.87 0.53 -3.59
N HIS A 22 2.25 -0.11 -2.60
CA HIS A 22 0.82 -0.37 -2.65
C HIS A 22 0.20 -0.58 -1.27
N PHE A 23 -1.10 -0.29 -1.17
CA PHE A 23 -1.88 -0.41 0.05
C PHE A 23 -3.14 -1.23 -0.21
N ILE A 24 -3.50 -2.08 0.75
CA ILE A 24 -4.67 -2.95 0.68
C ILE A 24 -5.43 -2.80 1.99
N GLU A 25 -6.73 -2.56 1.91
CA GLU A 25 -7.59 -2.69 3.09
C GLU A 25 -7.82 -4.18 3.35
N ARG A 26 -7.52 -4.61 4.57
CA ARG A 26 -7.36 -6.01 4.91
C ARG A 26 -8.67 -6.80 4.86
N SER A 27 -9.76 -6.23 5.34
CA SER A 27 -11.05 -6.92 5.55
C SER A 27 -11.74 -7.20 4.22
N SER A 28 -11.89 -6.18 3.39
CA SER A 28 -12.47 -6.27 2.04
C SER A 28 -11.47 -6.76 0.99
N ARG A 29 -10.17 -6.76 1.31
CA ARG A 29 -9.07 -7.01 0.36
C ARG A 29 -8.98 -5.95 -0.74
N TYR A 30 -9.64 -4.80 -0.58
CA TYR A 30 -9.67 -3.76 -1.59
C TYR A 30 -8.28 -3.18 -1.78
N TRP A 31 -7.80 -3.24 -3.02
CA TRP A 31 -6.49 -2.72 -3.37
C TRP A 31 -6.62 -1.22 -3.64
N VAL A 32 -6.29 -0.43 -2.62
CA VAL A 32 -6.53 1.03 -2.55
C VAL A 32 -5.65 1.78 -3.52
N SER A 33 -4.34 1.52 -3.50
CA SER A 33 -3.37 2.25 -4.31
C SER A 33 -2.23 1.35 -4.78
N ALA A 34 -1.69 1.63 -5.96
CA ALA A 34 -0.53 0.96 -6.52
C ALA A 34 0.25 1.94 -7.39
N MET A 35 1.51 2.19 -7.05
CA MET A 35 2.35 3.13 -7.82
C MET A 35 3.72 2.53 -8.11
N ALA A 36 4.21 2.79 -9.33
CA ALA A 36 5.55 2.49 -9.78
C ALA A 36 6.44 3.75 -9.80
N GLY A 37 7.68 3.61 -9.33
CA GLY A 37 8.66 4.68 -9.39
C GLY A 37 10.01 4.31 -8.80
N HIS A 38 10.86 5.32 -8.59
CA HIS A 38 12.10 5.17 -7.85
C HIS A 38 11.80 4.90 -6.37
N LYS A 39 12.71 4.22 -5.67
CA LYS A 39 12.63 4.08 -4.21
C LYS A 39 13.05 5.37 -3.50
N ASP A 40 12.43 6.48 -3.85
CA ASP A 40 12.69 7.82 -3.30
C ASP A 40 11.61 8.23 -2.29
N GLU A 41 11.80 9.35 -1.62
CA GLU A 41 10.82 9.91 -0.67
C GLU A 41 9.47 10.20 -1.34
N LEU A 42 9.50 10.66 -2.59
CA LEU A 42 8.31 11.06 -3.34
C LEU A 42 7.35 9.89 -3.56
N LEU A 43 7.87 8.69 -3.84
CA LEU A 43 7.06 7.48 -3.99
C LEU A 43 6.32 7.15 -2.68
N PHE A 44 6.99 7.24 -1.53
CA PHE A 44 6.37 7.00 -0.22
C PHE A 44 5.34 8.07 0.12
N GLN A 45 5.65 9.33 -0.12
CA GLN A 45 4.73 10.45 0.09
C GLN A 45 3.44 10.28 -0.73
N ARG A 46 3.54 10.08 -2.05
CA ARG A 46 2.38 9.92 -2.93
C ARG A 46 1.56 8.68 -2.60
N GLY A 47 2.22 7.54 -2.40
CA GLY A 47 1.53 6.29 -2.06
C GLY A 47 0.78 6.40 -0.73
N THR A 48 1.42 6.98 0.29
CA THR A 48 0.84 7.19 1.62
C THR A 48 -0.30 8.19 1.57
N GLN A 49 -0.15 9.29 0.83
CA GLN A 49 -1.18 10.30 0.65
C GLN A 49 -2.43 9.72 -0.01
N GLN A 50 -2.29 8.92 -1.08
CA GLN A 50 -3.44 8.31 -1.75
C GLN A 50 -4.17 7.31 -0.82
N ALA A 51 -3.41 6.48 -0.07
CA ALA A 51 -4.01 5.57 0.89
C ALA A 51 -4.65 6.31 2.08
N TRP A 52 -4.06 7.43 2.52
CA TRP A 52 -4.62 8.26 3.57
C TRP A 52 -5.92 8.95 3.14
N GLN A 53 -5.96 9.52 1.92
CA GLN A 53 -7.17 10.14 1.37
C GLN A 53 -8.37 9.18 1.36
N TRP A 54 -8.10 7.90 1.09
CA TRP A 54 -9.10 6.84 1.13
C TRP A 54 -9.54 6.49 2.56
N ALA A 55 -8.60 6.41 3.50
CA ALA A 55 -8.87 5.93 4.86
C ALA A 55 -9.30 7.02 5.86
N GLN A 56 -8.93 8.29 5.64
CA GLN A 56 -9.01 9.35 6.67
C GLN A 56 -10.42 9.60 7.23
N ALA A 57 -11.47 9.29 6.47
CA ALA A 57 -12.85 9.43 6.96
C ALA A 57 -13.22 8.37 8.01
N CYS A 58 -12.47 7.27 8.11
CA CYS A 58 -12.71 6.22 9.08
C CYS A 58 -12.37 6.70 10.50
N PRO A 59 -13.23 6.45 11.50
CA PRO A 59 -12.95 6.82 12.88
C PRO A 59 -11.78 6.02 13.47
N TYR A 60 -11.61 4.77 13.05
CA TYR A 60 -10.54 3.88 13.50
C TYR A 60 -9.75 3.32 12.32
N ILE A 61 -8.43 3.45 12.37
CA ILE A 61 -7.52 2.98 11.32
C ILE A 61 -6.34 2.24 11.95
N ARG A 62 -6.11 1.01 11.49
CA ARG A 62 -4.92 0.23 11.82
C ARG A 62 -3.97 0.24 10.62
N TRP A 63 -2.94 1.09 10.70
CA TRP A 63 -2.01 1.33 9.61
C TRP A 63 -0.72 0.55 9.79
N PHE A 64 -0.60 -0.57 9.07
CA PHE A 64 0.56 -1.45 9.16
C PHE A 64 1.43 -1.39 7.91
N THR A 65 2.72 -1.11 8.11
CA THR A 65 3.70 -1.01 7.01
C THR A 65 4.81 -2.03 7.19
N ASP A 66 5.67 -2.14 6.18
CA ASP A 66 6.93 -2.88 6.32
C ASP A 66 7.94 -2.08 7.18
N GLY A 67 9.19 -2.55 7.22
CA GLY A 67 10.26 -1.95 8.00
C GLY A 67 10.77 -0.59 7.50
N GLU A 68 10.13 0.05 6.52
CA GLU A 68 10.55 1.33 5.96
C GLU A 68 9.94 2.53 6.73
N ARG A 69 10.80 3.36 7.32
CA ARG A 69 10.37 4.51 8.15
C ARG A 69 9.71 5.63 7.36
N ARG A 70 9.95 5.69 6.04
CA ARG A 70 9.42 6.75 5.17
C ARG A 70 7.89 6.75 5.09
N TYR A 71 7.24 5.60 5.23
CA TYR A 71 5.77 5.56 5.34
C TYR A 71 5.27 6.35 6.54
N ALA A 72 5.82 6.08 7.73
CA ALA A 72 5.41 6.76 8.96
C ALA A 72 5.79 8.25 8.94
N LYS A 73 6.91 8.61 8.29
CA LYS A 73 7.27 10.02 8.09
C LYS A 73 6.22 10.73 7.23
N ALA A 74 5.88 10.19 6.07
CA ALA A 74 4.86 10.76 5.20
C ALA A 74 3.47 10.83 5.88
N LEU A 75 3.09 9.79 6.64
CA LEU A 75 1.82 9.76 7.36
C LEU A 75 1.79 10.77 8.51
N TRP A 76 2.92 11.01 9.19
CA TRP A 76 3.00 11.96 10.31
C TRP A 76 2.61 13.37 9.87
N ASP A 77 3.00 13.79 8.69
CA ASP A 77 2.64 15.11 8.18
C ASP A 77 1.14 15.23 7.85
N LEU A 78 0.47 14.11 7.56
CA LEU A 78 -0.94 14.05 7.17
C LEU A 78 -1.90 13.83 8.36
N ALA A 79 -1.47 13.08 9.37
CA ALA A 79 -2.37 12.47 10.36
C ALA A 79 -2.01 12.76 11.82
N SER A 80 -1.04 13.64 12.06
CA SER A 80 -0.68 14.05 13.41
C SER A 80 -1.49 15.26 13.89
N VAL A 81 -1.70 15.33 15.20
CA VAL A 81 -2.41 16.42 15.88
C VAL A 81 -1.59 16.88 17.09
N TYR A 82 -1.89 18.08 17.59
CA TYR A 82 -1.32 18.57 18.84
C TYR A 82 -2.34 18.38 19.97
N LEU A 83 -1.97 17.59 20.98
CA LEU A 83 -2.74 17.45 22.20
C LEU A 83 -2.39 18.56 23.17
N ALA A 84 -3.41 19.27 23.66
CA ALA A 84 -3.28 20.16 24.80
C ALA A 84 -3.18 19.33 26.09
N LEU A 85 -1.98 19.29 26.68
CA LEU A 85 -1.77 18.64 27.97
C LEU A 85 -2.20 19.62 29.07
N ARG A 86 -3.30 19.29 29.75
CA ARG A 86 -3.75 20.02 30.92
C ARG A 86 -2.71 19.82 32.04
N ASN A 87 -2.41 20.88 32.78
CA ASN A 87 -1.48 20.88 33.92
C ASN A 87 0.01 20.64 33.60
N CYS A 88 0.46 20.88 32.36
CA CYS A 88 1.89 20.91 32.02
C CYS A 88 2.43 22.36 31.89
N PRO A 89 3.71 22.62 32.24
CA PRO A 89 4.35 23.91 31.99
C PRO A 89 4.24 24.33 30.51
N ARG A 90 4.20 25.64 30.22
CA ARG A 90 3.95 26.19 28.86
C ARG A 90 4.85 25.58 27.78
N ALA A 91 6.12 25.29 28.11
CA ALA A 91 7.09 24.66 27.21
C ALA A 91 6.71 23.23 26.75
N TYR A 92 5.87 22.54 27.51
CA TYR A 92 5.44 21.15 27.27
C TYR A 92 3.91 21.05 27.08
N ARG A 93 3.22 22.17 26.92
CA ARG A 93 1.75 22.24 26.91
C ARG A 93 1.13 21.53 25.72
N THR A 94 1.89 21.35 24.64
CA THR A 94 1.42 20.67 23.44
C THR A 94 2.32 19.52 23.07
N ARG A 95 1.74 18.32 22.96
CA ARG A 95 2.44 17.13 22.47
C ARG A 95 1.90 16.79 21.09
N LYS A 96 2.80 16.67 20.11
CA LYS A 96 2.43 16.16 18.79
C LYS A 96 2.32 14.64 18.85
N VAL A 97 1.17 14.10 18.47
CA VAL A 97 0.80 12.68 18.50
C VAL A 97 0.07 12.30 17.21
N TRP A 98 -0.20 11.02 16.98
CA TRP A 98 -1.20 10.62 15.98
C TRP A 98 -2.58 11.15 16.34
N ARG A 99 -3.45 11.34 15.34
CA ARG A 99 -4.87 11.60 15.60
C ARG A 99 -5.49 10.45 16.37
N GLU A 100 -6.54 10.75 17.13
CA GLU A 100 -7.35 9.74 17.81
C GLU A 100 -7.89 8.69 16.81
N GLY A 101 -7.90 7.43 17.23
CA GLY A 101 -8.34 6.29 16.43
C GLY A 101 -7.33 5.80 15.38
N LEU A 102 -6.18 6.45 15.22
CA LEU A 102 -5.11 6.00 14.34
C LEU A 102 -4.03 5.24 15.12
N GLU A 103 -3.86 3.98 14.77
CA GLU A 103 -2.82 3.08 15.25
C GLU A 103 -1.79 2.84 14.14
N VAL A 104 -0.48 3.06 14.40
CA VAL A 104 0.57 2.93 13.39
C VAL A 104 1.70 2.00 13.82
N ALA A 105 1.87 0.88 13.11
CA ALA A 105 2.94 -0.07 13.36
C ALA A 105 3.74 -0.43 12.11
N MET A 106 5.06 -0.57 12.29
CA MET A 106 5.98 -1.15 11.33
C MET A 106 6.26 -2.61 11.66
N LYS A 107 6.03 -3.49 10.69
CA LYS A 107 6.47 -4.89 10.74
C LYS A 107 7.89 -4.99 10.18
N VAL A 108 8.87 -5.11 11.07
CA VAL A 108 10.27 -5.30 10.67
C VAL A 108 10.55 -6.79 10.49
N LYS A 109 10.92 -7.17 9.26
CA LYS A 109 11.42 -8.52 8.95
C LYS A 109 12.88 -8.60 9.37
N GLY A 110 13.20 -9.42 10.37
CA GLY A 110 14.59 -9.65 10.78
C GLY A 110 15.36 -10.47 9.74
N SER A 111 16.66 -10.21 9.58
CA SER A 111 17.59 -11.02 8.78
C SER A 111 17.93 -12.36 9.44
N GLN A 112 17.68 -12.51 10.74
CA GLN A 112 17.96 -13.70 11.56
C GLN A 112 16.69 -14.27 12.25
N GLY A 113 15.50 -14.04 11.70
CA GLY A 113 14.26 -14.64 12.22
C GLY A 113 13.59 -13.93 13.39
N GLN A 114 14.24 -12.96 14.06
CA GLN A 114 13.57 -12.14 15.07
C GLN A 114 12.69 -11.06 14.42
N ARG A 115 11.42 -11.41 14.26
CA ARG A 115 10.36 -10.50 13.82
C ARG A 115 10.04 -9.56 14.98
N ARG A 116 9.99 -8.26 14.71
CA ARG A 116 9.51 -7.28 15.70
C ARG A 116 8.48 -6.34 15.09
N VAL A 117 7.50 -6.00 15.90
CA VAL A 117 6.54 -4.94 15.64
C VAL A 117 7.07 -3.69 16.33
N VAL A 118 7.10 -2.57 15.61
CA VAL A 118 7.55 -1.29 16.13
C VAL A 118 6.41 -0.29 15.98
N TRP A 119 5.85 0.15 17.10
CA TRP A 119 4.93 1.30 17.15
C TRP A 119 5.74 2.57 16.84
N VAL A 120 5.25 3.38 15.91
CA VAL A 120 6.03 4.48 15.34
C VAL A 120 5.46 5.80 15.82
N LYS A 121 6.31 6.70 16.33
CA LYS A 121 5.90 7.99 16.93
C LYS A 121 5.00 7.80 18.16
N ALA A 122 4.54 8.91 18.73
CA ALA A 122 3.73 8.91 19.93
C ALA A 122 2.26 8.66 19.59
N GLU A 123 1.69 7.62 20.20
CA GLU A 123 0.26 7.31 20.11
C GLU A 123 -0.61 8.33 20.84
N HIS A 124 -1.85 8.47 20.38
CA HIS A 124 -2.86 9.21 21.10
C HIS A 124 -3.31 8.41 22.34
N PRO A 125 -3.47 9.04 23.52
CA PRO A 125 -3.79 8.33 24.76
C PRO A 125 -5.16 7.63 24.72
N PHE A 126 -6.07 8.08 23.86
CA PHE A 126 -7.41 7.49 23.70
C PHE A 126 -7.52 6.51 22.52
N THR A 127 -6.42 6.23 21.80
CA THR A 127 -6.41 5.19 20.78
C THR A 127 -6.09 3.85 21.41
N ALA A 128 -7.00 2.89 21.27
CA ALA A 128 -6.73 1.50 21.64
C ALA A 128 -5.70 0.88 20.70
N ILE A 129 -4.68 0.24 21.28
CA ILE A 129 -3.61 -0.43 20.53
C ILE A 129 -3.87 -1.94 20.51
N SER A 130 -3.84 -2.52 19.33
CA SER A 130 -4.03 -3.94 19.05
C SER A 130 -2.91 -4.78 19.68
N PRO A 131 -3.20 -6.03 20.11
CA PRO A 131 -2.17 -6.97 20.51
C PRO A 131 -1.17 -7.23 19.38
N THR A 132 0.11 -7.44 19.72
CA THR A 132 1.19 -7.72 18.75
C THR A 132 0.86 -8.87 17.79
N ALA A 133 0.11 -9.88 18.24
CA ALA A 133 -0.31 -11.03 17.43
C ALA A 133 -1.21 -10.66 16.24
N GLU A 134 -1.96 -9.55 16.34
CA GLU A 134 -2.85 -9.09 15.27
C GLU A 134 -2.13 -8.29 14.18
N VAL A 135 -0.92 -7.78 14.50
CA VAL A 135 -0.10 -6.98 13.59
C VAL A 135 0.64 -7.89 12.60
N HIS A 136 -0.04 -8.24 11.51
CA HIS A 136 0.55 -9.07 10.46
C HIS A 136 0.23 -8.60 9.04
N ALA A 137 1.18 -8.85 8.13
CA ALA A 137 1.12 -8.43 6.73
C ALA A 137 0.86 -9.58 5.74
N ASN A 138 0.35 -10.74 6.19
CA ASN A 138 0.21 -11.95 5.35
C ASN A 138 -0.52 -11.67 4.02
N HIS A 139 -1.57 -10.86 4.05
CA HIS A 139 -2.34 -10.45 2.86
C HIS A 139 -1.49 -9.66 1.87
N ASN A 140 -0.76 -8.65 2.34
CA ASN A 140 0.13 -7.84 1.52
C ASN A 140 1.30 -8.70 0.97
N GLU A 141 1.84 -9.62 1.78
CA GLU A 141 2.89 -10.55 1.36
C GLU A 141 2.42 -11.52 0.26
N ALA A 142 1.23 -12.09 0.40
CA ALA A 142 0.61 -12.93 -0.61
C ALA A 142 0.35 -12.15 -1.91
N GLN A 143 -0.16 -10.91 -1.80
CA GLN A 143 -0.36 -10.05 -2.98
C GLN A 143 0.97 -9.72 -3.65
N ASN A 144 2.00 -9.37 -2.89
CA ASN A 144 3.35 -9.13 -3.42
C ASN A 144 3.88 -10.34 -4.19
N ALA A 145 3.71 -11.55 -3.66
CA ALA A 145 4.10 -12.78 -4.35
C ALA A 145 3.30 -13.01 -5.64
N ALA A 146 1.99 -12.76 -5.62
CA ALA A 146 1.13 -12.85 -6.80
C ALA A 146 1.51 -11.81 -7.86
N LEU A 147 1.82 -10.57 -7.47
CA LEU A 147 2.24 -9.50 -8.37
C LEU A 147 3.59 -9.77 -9.01
N ARG A 148 4.56 -10.30 -8.24
CA ARG A 148 5.86 -10.73 -8.80
C ARG A 148 5.69 -11.74 -9.92
N ARG A 149 4.81 -12.73 -9.73
CA ARG A 149 4.51 -13.76 -10.75
C ARG A 149 3.81 -13.17 -11.97
N ARG A 150 2.74 -12.38 -11.76
CA ARG A 150 1.95 -11.78 -12.85
C ARG A 150 2.70 -10.71 -13.65
N CYS A 151 3.60 -9.97 -13.00
CA CYS A 151 4.42 -8.95 -13.66
C CYS A 151 5.77 -9.49 -14.17
N SER A 152 6.00 -10.80 -14.14
CA SER A 152 7.28 -11.41 -14.51
C SER A 152 7.72 -11.08 -15.94
N ALA A 153 6.80 -11.00 -16.91
CA ALA A 153 7.10 -10.64 -18.31
C ALA A 153 7.61 -9.18 -18.47
N TYR A 154 7.21 -8.30 -17.55
CA TYR A 154 7.62 -6.88 -17.54
C TYR A 154 8.89 -6.64 -16.72
N ARG A 155 9.33 -7.66 -15.98
CA ARG A 155 10.58 -7.71 -15.23
C ARG A 155 11.58 -8.56 -16.02
N ARG A 156 12.89 -8.33 -15.88
CA ARG A 156 13.86 -9.28 -16.51
C ARG A 156 13.80 -10.59 -15.73
N ARG A 157 14.05 -11.72 -16.41
CA ARG A 157 14.04 -13.11 -15.87
C ARG A 157 14.81 -13.28 -14.54
N GLN A 158 15.72 -12.36 -14.23
CA GLN A 158 16.55 -12.33 -13.02
C GLN A 158 16.52 -10.99 -12.24
N ASN A 159 15.83 -9.93 -12.70
CA ASN A 159 15.81 -8.65 -11.97
C ASN A 159 14.47 -8.39 -11.29
N LEU A 160 14.56 -7.86 -10.07
CA LEU A 160 13.45 -7.40 -9.23
C LEU A 160 12.63 -6.24 -9.85
N TYR A 161 13.11 -5.67 -10.97
CA TYR A 161 12.74 -4.36 -11.49
C TYR A 161 12.14 -4.43 -12.91
N ALA A 162 11.27 -3.46 -13.22
CA ALA A 162 10.62 -3.38 -14.54
C ALA A 162 11.49 -2.72 -15.60
N LYS A 163 11.22 -3.07 -16.87
CA LYS A 163 11.91 -2.51 -18.05
C LYS A 163 11.64 -1.01 -18.26
N THR A 164 10.43 -0.54 -17.93
CA THR A 164 10.05 0.88 -17.94
C THR A 164 9.06 1.18 -16.81
N ARG A 165 9.12 2.38 -16.24
CA ARG A 165 8.18 2.84 -15.20
C ARG A 165 6.74 2.90 -15.71
N ALA A 166 6.52 3.52 -16.87
CA ALA A 166 5.20 3.66 -17.46
C ALA A 166 4.55 2.30 -17.81
N GLY A 167 5.35 1.35 -18.33
CA GLY A 167 4.89 0.00 -18.60
C GLY A 167 4.50 -0.73 -17.32
N LEU A 168 5.29 -0.60 -16.25
CA LEU A 168 4.97 -1.18 -14.94
C LEU A 168 3.69 -0.59 -14.35
N GLN A 169 3.54 0.73 -14.38
CA GLN A 169 2.34 1.39 -13.87
C GLN A 169 1.08 0.88 -14.58
N ARG A 170 1.06 0.86 -15.92
CA ARG A 170 -0.09 0.33 -16.68
C ARG A 170 -0.47 -1.09 -16.27
N VAL A 171 0.53 -1.94 -16.03
CA VAL A 171 0.28 -3.33 -15.60
C VAL A 171 -0.27 -3.35 -14.18
N LEU A 172 0.25 -2.53 -13.26
CA LEU A 172 -0.31 -2.40 -11.92
C LEU A 172 -1.78 -1.95 -11.96
N ASP A 173 -2.11 -0.98 -12.80
CA ASP A 173 -3.47 -0.47 -12.96
C ASP A 173 -4.41 -1.58 -13.45
N VAL A 174 -4.02 -2.32 -14.49
CA VAL A 174 -4.79 -3.47 -14.98
C VAL A 174 -4.94 -4.54 -13.90
N GLN A 175 -3.87 -4.86 -13.18
CA GLN A 175 -3.93 -5.85 -12.09
C GLN A 175 -4.84 -5.39 -10.94
N ARG A 176 -4.86 -4.09 -10.63
CA ARG A 176 -5.72 -3.49 -9.60
C ARG A 176 -7.19 -3.57 -10.02
N ILE A 177 -7.49 -3.23 -11.28
CA ILE A 177 -8.84 -3.34 -11.86
C ILE A 177 -9.34 -4.80 -11.77
N ILE A 178 -8.54 -5.75 -12.26
CA ILE A 178 -8.91 -7.18 -12.23
C ILE A 178 -9.08 -7.67 -10.78
N HIS A 179 -8.19 -7.26 -9.87
CA HIS A 179 -8.22 -7.66 -8.47
C HIS A 179 -9.48 -7.14 -7.75
N ASN A 180 -9.82 -5.87 -7.95
CA ASN A 180 -10.92 -5.21 -7.24
C ASN A 180 -12.30 -5.54 -7.83
N TRP A 181 -12.42 -5.59 -9.16
CA TRP A 181 -13.74 -5.55 -9.82
C TRP A 181 -14.13 -6.86 -10.50
N VAL A 182 -13.15 -7.64 -10.98
CA VAL A 182 -13.42 -8.81 -11.83
C VAL A 182 -13.32 -10.11 -11.06
N ARG A 183 -12.26 -10.29 -10.27
CA ARG A 183 -11.93 -11.59 -9.68
C ARG A 183 -12.52 -11.72 -8.26
N PRO A 184 -13.38 -12.72 -8.01
CA PRO A 184 -13.78 -13.07 -6.65
C PRO A 184 -12.61 -13.58 -5.80
N HIS A 185 -12.63 -13.32 -4.50
CA HIS A 185 -11.61 -13.78 -3.56
C HIS A 185 -12.17 -14.81 -2.60
N TRP A 186 -11.44 -15.90 -2.42
CA TRP A 186 -11.84 -17.01 -1.53
C TRP A 186 -11.92 -16.62 -0.05
N GLY A 187 -11.19 -15.57 0.35
CA GLY A 187 -11.27 -15.02 1.70
C GLY A 187 -12.35 -13.96 1.88
N LEU A 188 -13.30 -13.89 0.96
CA LEU A 188 -14.55 -13.14 1.05
C LEU A 188 -15.71 -14.14 0.86
N GLU A 189 -16.95 -13.66 0.96
CA GLU A 189 -18.12 -14.47 0.64
C GLU A 189 -18.08 -15.04 -0.79
N LYS A 190 -18.89 -16.08 -1.02
CA LYS A 190 -18.91 -16.82 -2.29
C LYS A 190 -19.21 -15.87 -3.46
N ARG A 191 -18.30 -15.85 -4.44
CA ARG A 191 -18.36 -15.00 -5.66
C ARG A 191 -18.26 -13.49 -5.36
N THR A 192 -17.71 -13.08 -4.22
CA THR A 192 -17.55 -11.67 -3.85
C THR A 192 -16.19 -11.12 -4.27
N THR A 193 -16.19 -9.97 -4.94
CA THR A 193 -14.98 -9.19 -5.27
C THR A 193 -14.69 -8.15 -4.19
N PRO A 194 -13.47 -7.59 -4.12
CA PRO A 194 -13.17 -6.55 -3.14
C PRO A 194 -14.03 -5.31 -3.30
N ALA A 195 -14.36 -4.91 -4.53
CA ALA A 195 -15.27 -3.78 -4.79
C ALA A 195 -16.69 -4.07 -4.26
N MET A 196 -17.16 -5.32 -4.37
CA MET A 196 -18.43 -5.73 -3.76
C MET A 196 -18.37 -5.68 -2.23
N ALA A 197 -17.28 -6.16 -1.63
CA ALA A 197 -17.11 -6.19 -0.18
C ALA A 197 -17.11 -4.81 0.48
N ILE A 198 -16.71 -3.75 -0.26
CA ILE A 198 -16.84 -2.36 0.20
C ILE A 198 -18.11 -1.65 -0.30
N GLY A 199 -19.03 -2.38 -0.96
CA GLY A 199 -20.33 -1.85 -1.39
C GLY A 199 -20.32 -1.01 -2.67
N LEU A 200 -19.26 -1.05 -3.48
CA LEU A 200 -19.21 -0.29 -4.75
C LEU A 200 -20.01 -0.94 -5.89
N CYS A 201 -20.27 -2.25 -5.81
CA CYS A 201 -21.12 -2.95 -6.78
C CYS A 201 -21.80 -4.17 -6.13
N SER A 202 -22.91 -4.62 -6.72
CA SER A 202 -23.68 -5.78 -6.24
C SER A 202 -23.29 -7.10 -6.88
N ARG A 203 -22.45 -7.08 -7.92
CA ARG A 203 -21.99 -8.27 -8.64
C ARG A 203 -20.57 -8.07 -9.20
N PRO A 204 -19.85 -9.17 -9.54
CA PRO A 204 -18.61 -9.07 -10.29
C PRO A 204 -18.85 -8.43 -11.66
N LEU A 205 -17.90 -7.61 -12.09
CA LEU A 205 -17.86 -7.07 -13.45
C LEU A 205 -16.97 -7.93 -14.32
N SER A 206 -17.30 -8.07 -15.59
CA SER A 206 -16.40 -8.64 -16.59
C SER A 206 -15.40 -7.59 -17.08
N THR A 207 -14.26 -8.06 -17.62
CA THR A 207 -13.28 -7.17 -18.26
C THR A 207 -13.90 -6.37 -19.40
N GLN A 208 -14.78 -7.00 -20.19
CA GLN A 208 -15.46 -6.34 -21.31
C GLN A 208 -16.35 -5.19 -20.82
N GLU A 209 -17.17 -5.41 -19.80
CA GLU A 209 -18.01 -4.36 -19.22
C GLU A 209 -17.16 -3.17 -18.77
N ILE A 210 -16.08 -3.44 -18.02
CA ILE A 210 -15.18 -2.38 -17.55
C ILE A 210 -14.59 -1.56 -18.71
N LEU A 211 -14.12 -2.22 -19.77
CA LEU A 211 -13.53 -1.55 -20.93
C LEU A 211 -14.55 -0.76 -21.76
N CYS A 212 -15.83 -1.12 -21.68
CA CYS A 212 -16.93 -0.45 -22.37
C CYS A 212 -17.65 0.61 -21.51
N MET A 213 -17.28 0.77 -20.23
CA MET A 213 -17.92 1.75 -19.34
C MET A 213 -17.47 3.18 -19.65
N LYS A 214 -18.44 4.09 -19.79
CA LYS A 214 -18.19 5.55 -19.92
C LYS A 214 -17.35 6.12 -18.75
N GLY A 215 -17.41 5.48 -17.57
CA GLY A 215 -16.67 5.85 -16.37
C GLY A 215 -15.34 5.12 -16.13
N PHE A 216 -14.79 4.40 -17.13
CA PHE A 216 -13.57 3.58 -16.97
C PHE A 216 -12.42 4.33 -16.29
N ARG A 217 -12.24 5.62 -16.62
CA ARG A 217 -11.20 6.47 -16.02
C ARG A 217 -11.28 6.55 -14.49
N TYR A 218 -12.49 6.61 -13.92
CA TYR A 218 -12.68 6.71 -12.47
C TYR A 218 -12.38 5.41 -11.72
N ILE A 219 -12.51 4.27 -12.40
CA ILE A 219 -12.19 2.95 -11.86
C ILE A 219 -10.67 2.69 -11.91
N SER A 220 -9.99 3.24 -12.91
CA SER A 220 -8.55 3.09 -13.13
C SER A 220 -7.67 4.12 -12.40
N SER A 221 -8.23 5.26 -11.99
CA SER A 221 -7.54 6.34 -11.24
C SER A 221 -7.25 5.89 -9.81
#